data_AF-A0A7W1PWT6-F1
#
_entry.id   AF-A0A7W1PWT6-F1
#
_cell.length_a   1.000
_cell.length_b   1.000
_cell.length_c   1.000
_cell.angle_alpha   90.00
_cell.angle_beta   90.00
_cell.angle_gamma   90.00
#
_symmetry.space_group_name_H-M   'P 1'
#
loop_
_entity.id
_entity.type
_entity.pdbx_description
1 polymer ?
#
loop_
_entity_poly.entity_id
_entity_poly.type
_entity_poly.pdbx_seq_one_letter_code
_entity_poly.pdbx_strand_id
1 'polypeptide(L)'
;MPGVDLAEKQKVVKYKASDVLKSNNIPVEKIKKIYGVAIAGFHAELSSKEVIELKKDNNVAYIEENLLYYLKQSGSSPQINHHRPNHPDKGNNEPEADN
;
A
#
# COMPACT_ATOMS: atom_id res chain seq x y z
N MET A 1 -12.75 24.13 21.91
CA MET A 1 -11.29 24.29 22.05
C MET A 1 -10.78 25.03 20.83
N PRO A 2 -10.05 26.15 20.96
CA PRO A 2 -9.48 26.82 19.81
C PRO A 2 -8.48 25.85 19.15
N GLY A 3 -8.80 25.44 17.92
CA GLY A 3 -7.99 24.50 17.17
C GLY A 3 -6.66 25.15 16.85
N VAL A 4 -5.58 24.64 17.46
CA VAL A 4 -4.22 24.97 17.03
C VAL A 4 -4.15 24.74 15.53
N ASP A 5 -3.77 25.78 14.79
CA ASP A 5 -3.76 25.79 13.33
C ASP A 5 -2.90 24.65 12.79
N LEU A 6 -3.34 24.04 11.69
CA LEU A 6 -2.62 22.95 11.03
C LEU A 6 -1.18 23.36 10.71
N ALA A 7 -0.98 24.61 10.28
CA ALA A 7 0.34 25.14 9.94
C ALA A 7 1.25 25.20 11.17
N GLU A 8 0.72 25.56 12.34
CA GLU A 8 1.48 25.61 13.59
C GLU A 8 1.90 24.21 14.03
N LYS A 9 0.98 23.23 13.97
CA LYS A 9 1.31 21.83 14.29
C LYS A 9 2.36 21.26 13.34
N GLN A 10 2.23 21.49 12.04
CA GLN A 10 3.22 21.06 11.05
C GLN A 10 4.58 21.75 11.26
N LYS A 11 4.60 23.01 11.69
CA LYS A 11 5.86 23.71 12.01
C LYS A 11 6.60 23.03 13.16
N VAL A 12 5.88 22.68 14.23
CA VAL A 12 6.45 21.97 15.38
C VAL A 12 7.00 20.60 14.96
N VAL A 13 6.22 19.83 14.20
CA VAL A 13 6.65 18.51 13.70
C VAL A 13 7.86 18.63 12.78
N LYS A 14 7.89 19.62 11.88
CA LYS A 14 9.03 19.86 10.99
C LYS A 14 10.32 20.15 11.76
N TYR A 15 10.23 20.98 12.80
CA TYR A 15 11.37 21.28 13.66
C TYR A 15 11.89 20.01 14.34
N LYS A 16 10.99 19.25 14.99
CA LYS A 16 11.37 17.99 15.66
C LYS A 16 11.89 16.92 14.71
N ALA A 17 11.31 16.79 13.53
CA ALA A 17 11.82 15.90 12.49
C ALA A 17 13.25 16.28 12.07
N SER A 18 13.51 17.58 11.91
CA SER A 18 14.84 18.07 11.55
C SER A 18 15.86 17.79 12.64
N ASP A 19 15.49 17.97 13.91
CA ASP A 19 16.35 17.69 15.06
C ASP A 19 16.71 16.19 15.12
N VAL A 20 15.69 15.32 15.06
CA VAL A 20 15.89 13.85 15.09
C VAL A 20 16.79 13.39 13.94
N LEU A 21 16.54 13.84 12.70
CA LEU A 21 17.38 13.43 11.58
C LEU A 21 18.82 13.94 11.74
N LYS A 22 19.03 15.20 12.13
CA LYS A 22 20.38 15.75 12.35
C LYS A 22 21.14 15.02 13.45
N SER A 23 20.49 14.71 14.57
CA SER A 23 21.09 13.94 15.68
C SER A 23 21.55 12.55 15.25
N ASN A 24 20.93 11.97 14.22
CA ASN A 24 21.29 10.68 13.65
C ASN A 24 22.17 10.77 12.40
N ASN A 25 22.72 11.95 12.08
CA ASN A 25 23.52 12.22 10.87
C ASN A 25 22.76 11.93 9.56
N ILE A 26 21.46 12.13 9.55
CA ILE A 26 20.60 11.94 8.38
C ILE A 26 20.26 13.31 7.76
N PRO A 27 20.45 13.50 6.45
CA PRO A 27 20.10 14.74 5.76
C PRO A 27 18.60 15.06 5.87
N VAL A 28 18.26 16.31 6.20
CA VAL A 28 16.86 16.75 6.39
C VAL A 28 16.07 16.79 5.09
N GLU A 29 16.76 16.84 3.95
CA GLU A 29 16.18 16.85 2.59
C GLU A 29 15.49 15.52 2.27
N LYS A 30 15.75 14.47 3.06
CA LYS A 30 15.08 13.17 2.94
C LYS A 30 13.61 13.21 3.38
N ILE A 31 13.19 14.24 4.12
CA ILE A 31 11.79 14.43 4.49
C ILE A 31 10.96 14.75 3.25
N LYS A 32 9.95 13.92 2.96
CA LYS A 32 9.02 14.13 1.84
C LYS A 32 7.70 14.75 2.27
N LYS A 33 7.27 14.50 3.51
CA LYS A 33 5.96 14.98 4.00
C LYS A 33 5.97 15.16 5.50
N ILE A 34 5.30 16.22 5.96
CA ILE A 34 5.04 16.48 7.37
C ILE A 34 3.55 16.27 7.65
N TYR A 35 3.25 15.53 8.71
CA TYR A 35 1.91 15.35 9.25
C TYR A 35 1.79 16.16 10.54
N GLY A 36 0.57 16.61 10.89
CA GLY A 36 0.36 17.40 12.11
C GLY A 36 -1.03 17.28 12.75
N VAL A 37 -1.92 16.44 12.22
CA VAL A 37 -3.29 16.28 12.75
C VAL A 37 -3.55 14.84 13.14
N ALA A 38 -3.75 13.96 12.16
CA ALA A 38 -4.01 12.54 12.43
C ALA A 38 -2.80 11.84 13.06
N ILE A 39 -1.59 12.28 12.70
CA ILE A 39 -0.33 11.76 13.19
C ILE A 39 0.62 12.95 13.37
N ALA A 40 1.33 13.02 14.50
CA ALA A 40 2.46 13.91 14.71
C ALA A 40 3.74 13.20 14.24
N GLY A 41 4.06 13.34 12.96
CA GLY A 41 5.17 12.59 12.37
C GLY A 41 5.50 13.05 10.97
N PHE A 42 6.44 12.36 10.33
CA PHE A 42 6.90 12.70 8.99
C PHE A 42 7.18 11.44 8.18
N HIS A 43 7.15 11.60 6.86
CA HIS A 43 7.63 10.62 5.91
C HIS A 43 9.03 11.02 5.45
N ALA A 44 9.96 10.08 5.45
CA ALA A 44 11.29 10.26 4.87
C ALA A 44 11.74 9.03 4.07
N GLU A 45 12.54 9.27 3.04
CA GLU A 45 13.23 8.20 2.29
C GLU A 45 14.54 7.87 2.97
N LEU A 46 14.64 6.68 3.57
CA LEU A 46 15.76 6.27 4.40
C LEU A 46 16.35 4.95 3.89
N SER A 47 17.66 4.81 4.04
CA SER A 47 18.35 3.52 3.86
C SER A 47 18.11 2.62 5.07
N SER A 48 18.31 1.31 4.91
CA SER A 48 18.17 0.34 6.00
C SER A 48 19.07 0.66 7.21
N LYS A 49 20.28 1.18 6.96
CA LYS A 49 21.21 1.62 8.02
C LYS A 49 20.64 2.79 8.83
N GLU A 50 20.08 3.78 8.15
CA GLU A 50 19.49 4.95 8.79
C GLU A 50 18.24 4.60 9.60
N VAL A 51 17.42 3.66 9.11
CA VAL A 51 16.28 3.12 9.87
C VAL A 51 16.76 2.42 11.14
N ILE A 52 17.84 1.63 11.09
CA ILE A 52 18.40 0.97 12.28
C ILE A 52 18.86 1.98 13.33
N GLU A 53 19.49 3.09 12.91
CA GLU A 53 19.89 4.14 13.86
C GLU A 53 18.67 4.86 14.45
N LEU A 54 17.68 5.23 13.64
CA LEU A 54 16.47 5.87 14.13
C LEU A 54 15.65 5.00 15.08
N LYS A 55 15.67 3.67 14.91
CA LYS A 55 15.01 2.73 15.86
C LYS A 55 15.62 2.76 17.25
N LYS A 56 16.84 3.26 17.42
CA LYS A 56 17.52 3.41 18.71
C LYS A 56 17.29 4.79 19.35
N ASP A 57 16.73 5.75 18.61
CA ASP A 57 16.52 7.10 19.09
C ASP A 57 15.28 7.16 20.00
N ASN A 58 15.46 7.59 21.26
CA ASN A 58 14.38 7.71 22.24
C ASN A 58 13.29 8.73 21.86
N ASN A 59 13.57 9.63 20.90
CA ASN A 59 12.61 10.59 20.37
C ASN A 59 11.74 10.00 19.24
N VAL A 60 12.06 8.80 18.78
CA VAL A 60 11.30 8.08 17.74
C VAL A 60 10.45 7.02 18.41
N ALA A 61 9.14 7.28 18.49
CA ALA A 61 8.20 6.35 19.10
C ALA A 61 7.91 5.13 18.20
N TYR A 62 7.83 5.33 16.88
CA TYR A 62 7.46 4.29 15.93
C TYR A 62 7.99 4.61 14.52
N ILE A 63 8.31 3.55 13.76
CA ILE A 63 8.67 3.64 12.34
C ILE A 63 7.87 2.57 11.60
N GLU A 64 7.17 2.98 10.55
CA GLU A 64 6.42 2.11 9.65
C GLU A 64 7.00 2.19 8.24
N GLU A 65 7.00 1.06 7.54
CA GLU A 65 7.35 1.05 6.11
C GLU A 65 6.18 1.57 5.27
N ASN A 66 6.50 2.32 4.22
CA ASN A 66 5.47 2.79 3.29
C ASN A 66 5.01 1.64 2.39
N LEU A 67 3.96 0.93 2.80
CA LEU A 67 3.38 -0.17 2.03
C LEU A 67 2.38 0.37 0.99
N LEU A 68 2.56 -0.04 -0.27
CA LEU A 68 1.60 0.21 -1.34
C LEU A 68 0.67 -1.00 -1.50
N TYR A 69 -0.61 -0.82 -1.19
CA TYR A 69 -1.62 -1.85 -1.41
C TYR A 69 -2.33 -1.62 -2.75
N TYR A 70 -2.28 -2.60 -3.64
CA TYR A 70 -3.09 -2.61 -4.85
C TYR A 70 -4.47 -3.19 -4.52
N LEU A 71 -5.52 -2.37 -4.64
CA LEU A 71 -6.88 -2.87 -4.57
C LEU A 71 -7.16 -3.69 -5.83
N LYS A 72 -7.47 -4.98 -5.66
CA LYS A 72 -7.89 -5.84 -6.77
C LYS A 72 -9.18 -5.26 -7.36
N GLN A 73 -9.18 -4.91 -8.64
CA GLN A 73 -10.40 -4.49 -9.32
C GLN A 73 -11.39 -5.68 -9.30
N SER A 74 -12.48 -5.51 -8.56
CA SER A 74 -13.63 -6.42 -8.62
C SER A 74 -14.32 -6.21 -9.97
N GLY A 75 -14.00 -7.01 -10.99
CA GLY A 75 -14.68 -6.84 -12.28
C GLY A 75 -14.29 -7.72 -13.47
N SER A 76 -13.21 -8.51 -13.41
CA SER A 76 -12.86 -9.38 -14.55
C SER A 76 -13.24 -10.83 -14.25
N SER A 77 -14.51 -11.17 -14.43
CA SER A 77 -14.91 -12.58 -14.60
C SER A 77 -14.17 -13.16 -15.81
N PRO A 78 -13.51 -14.32 -15.71
CA PRO A 78 -12.99 -14.99 -16.89
C PRO A 78 -14.19 -15.37 -17.77
N GLN A 79 -14.23 -14.82 -19.00
CA GLN A 79 -15.08 -15.37 -20.05
C GLN A 79 -14.61 -16.80 -20.28
N ILE A 80 -15.34 -17.77 -19.72
CA ILE A 80 -15.18 -19.16 -20.07
C ILE A 80 -15.66 -19.27 -21.52
N ASN A 81 -14.72 -19.24 -22.46
CA ASN A 81 -14.97 -19.68 -23.82
C ASN A 81 -15.37 -21.16 -23.73
N HIS A 82 -16.68 -21.44 -23.73
CA HIS A 82 -17.17 -22.80 -24.00
C HIS A 82 -16.87 -23.13 -25.45
N HIS A 83 -15.62 -23.54 -25.71
CA HIS A 83 -15.32 -24.43 -26.82
C HIS A 83 -16.12 -25.71 -26.59
N ARG A 84 -17.29 -25.78 -27.21
CA ARG A 84 -18.07 -27.00 -27.35
C ARG A 84 -17.17 -28.06 -27.99
N PRO A 85 -16.84 -29.18 -27.32
CA PRO A 85 -16.15 -30.26 -27.99
C PRO A 85 -17.12 -30.87 -29.01
N ASN A 86 -16.70 -30.95 -30.26
CA ASN A 86 -17.37 -31.78 -31.27
C ASN A 86 -17.37 -33.23 -30.76
N HIS A 87 -18.55 -33.74 -30.43
CA HIS A 87 -18.73 -35.13 -30.06
C HIS A 87 -18.64 -35.99 -31.33
N PRO A 88 -17.84 -37.08 -31.37
CA PRO A 88 -17.79 -37.96 -32.51
C PRO A 88 -19.03 -38.87 -32.55
N ASP A 89 -19.39 -39.16 -33.80
CA ASP A 89 -20.47 -39.99 -34.35
C ASP A 89 -20.51 -41.43 -33.82
N LYS A 90 -21.72 -42.01 -33.71
CA LYS A 90 -22.03 -43.44 -33.93
C LYS A 90 -23.52 -43.78 -33.69
N GLY A 91 -24.23 -44.12 -34.76
CA GLY A 91 -24.82 -45.47 -34.90
C GLY A 91 -26.35 -45.65 -34.81
N ASN A 92 -26.94 -45.92 -35.99
CA ASN A 92 -27.88 -47.01 -36.32
C ASN A 92 -29.39 -46.93 -35.94
N ASN A 93 -30.18 -46.62 -36.99
CA ASN A 93 -31.38 -47.29 -37.54
C ASN A 93 -32.48 -47.93 -36.65
N GLU A 94 -33.68 -47.38 -36.87
CA GLU A 94 -35.03 -47.96 -37.01
C GLU A 94 -35.72 -48.67 -35.84
N PRO A 95 -37.02 -48.34 -35.65
CA PRO A 95 -38.02 -49.38 -35.81
C PRO A 95 -39.21 -48.89 -36.63
N GLU A 96 -39.48 -49.51 -37.78
CA GLU A 96 -40.82 -49.56 -38.34
C GLU A 96 -41.25 -51.02 -38.42
N ALA A 97 -42.13 -51.39 -37.48
CA ALA A 97 -42.96 -52.57 -37.57
C ALA A 97 -44.29 -52.13 -38.17
N ASP A 98 -44.74 -52.73 -39.26
CA ASP A 98 -46.11 -53.24 -39.36
C ASP A 98 -46.34 -54.13 -40.60
N ASN A 99 -46.96 -55.28 -40.32
CA ASN A 99 -47.76 -56.24 -41.12
C ASN A 99 -47.52 -56.43 -42.62
#